data_AF-A0A2A4ZIC6-F1
#
_entry.id   AF-A0A2A4ZIC6-F1
#
_cell.length_a   1.000
_cell.length_b   1.000
_cell.length_c   1.000
_cell.angle_alpha   90.00
_cell.angle_beta   90.00
_cell.angle_gamma   90.00
#
_symmetry.space_group_name_H-M   'P 1'
#
loop_
_entity.id
_entity.type
_entity.pdbx_description
1 polymer ?
#
loop_
_entity_poly.entity_id
_entity_poly.type
_entity_poly.pdbx_seq_one_letter_code
_entity_poly.pdbx_strand_id
1 'polypeptide(L)'
;MAEHLLDTARERHAEANQPRVIQEASKYFSTITDGCYTKVFAPPGENSMQVIDEKGSIKESDDLSRGAMEQLYLAIRFGYISAQPTGSEALPILMDDVLVNFDPTRSAAAAATILQMAEHRQVLFFTCHPEQVEIFRQCSPEVPVYVIADESISVSTTEHVVG
;
A
#
# COMPACT_ATOMS: atom_id res chain seq x y z
N MET A 1 14.20 7.34 -33.74
CA MET A 1 13.69 5.96 -33.97
C MET A 1 14.59 4.89 -33.36
N ALA A 2 15.92 4.95 -33.52
CA ALA A 2 16.84 4.00 -32.89
C ALA A 2 16.91 4.13 -31.35
N GLU A 3 16.90 5.34 -30.81
CA GLU A 3 16.84 5.58 -29.35
C GLU A 3 15.56 5.01 -28.74
N HIS A 4 14.39 5.31 -29.31
CA HIS A 4 13.12 4.76 -28.82
C HIS A 4 13.08 3.22 -28.80
N LEU A 5 13.67 2.54 -29.79
CA LEU A 5 13.74 1.08 -29.81
C LEU A 5 14.67 0.52 -28.71
N LEU A 6 15.75 1.23 -28.41
CA LEU A 6 16.66 0.88 -27.31
C LEU A 6 16.00 1.12 -25.94
N ASP A 7 15.26 2.21 -25.78
CA ASP A 7 14.53 2.51 -24.55
C ASP A 7 13.42 1.49 -24.31
N THR A 8 12.60 1.19 -25.32
CA THR A 8 11.57 0.14 -25.21
C THR A 8 12.17 -1.25 -24.96
N ALA A 9 13.36 -1.54 -25.49
CA ALA A 9 14.06 -2.78 -25.21
C ALA A 9 14.61 -2.83 -23.76
N ARG A 10 15.11 -1.71 -23.24
CA ARG A 10 15.56 -1.57 -21.85
C ARG A 10 14.38 -1.67 -20.88
N GLU A 11 13.26 -1.04 -21.18
CA GLU A 11 12.01 -1.14 -20.41
C GLU A 11 11.54 -2.60 -20.32
N ARG A 12 11.42 -3.30 -21.46
CA ARG A 12 11.01 -4.72 -21.48
C ARG A 12 11.97 -5.62 -20.71
N HIS A 13 13.28 -5.34 -20.78
CA HIS A 13 14.28 -6.12 -20.07
C HIS A 13 14.29 -5.85 -18.56
N ALA A 14 14.15 -4.58 -18.17
CA ALA A 14 14.00 -4.17 -16.77
C ALA A 14 12.73 -4.76 -16.16
N GLU A 15 11.62 -4.75 -16.91
CA GLU A 15 10.34 -5.32 -16.50
C GLU A 15 10.42 -6.84 -16.31
N ALA A 16 11.02 -7.57 -17.25
CA ALA A 16 11.17 -9.03 -17.15
C ALA A 16 12.08 -9.48 -16.00
N ASN A 17 13.01 -8.63 -15.55
CA ASN A 17 14.00 -8.92 -14.53
C ASN A 17 13.78 -8.17 -13.21
N GLN A 18 12.61 -7.57 -13.00
CA GLN A 18 12.34 -6.87 -11.75
C GLN A 18 12.40 -7.84 -10.56
N PRO A 19 13.01 -7.44 -9.43
CA PRO A 19 12.91 -8.20 -8.19
C PRO A 19 11.44 -8.43 -7.82
N ARG A 20 11.12 -9.63 -7.28
CA ARG A 20 9.75 -10.00 -6.85
C ARG A 20 9.10 -8.93 -5.96
N VAL A 21 9.90 -8.28 -5.11
CA VAL A 21 9.45 -7.16 -4.25
C VAL A 21 8.79 -6.04 -5.08
N ILE A 22 9.38 -5.63 -6.19
CA ILE A 22 8.88 -4.53 -7.03
C ILE A 22 7.65 -4.96 -7.83
N GLN A 23 7.62 -6.23 -8.26
CA GLN A 23 6.45 -6.80 -8.92
C GLN A 23 5.23 -6.82 -7.99
N GLU A 24 5.39 -7.26 -6.74
CA GLU A 24 4.32 -7.23 -5.74
C GLU A 24 3.97 -5.78 -5.35
N ALA A 25 4.97 -4.90 -5.20
CA ALA A 25 4.73 -3.48 -4.94
C ALA A 25 3.89 -2.83 -6.05
N SER A 26 4.13 -3.17 -7.31
CA SER A 26 3.33 -2.68 -8.44
C SER A 26 1.84 -3.04 -8.29
N LYS A 27 1.54 -4.29 -7.89
CA LYS A 27 0.16 -4.74 -7.67
C LYS A 27 -0.50 -3.98 -6.53
N TYR A 28 0.18 -3.84 -5.39
CA TYR A 28 -0.34 -3.09 -4.25
C TYR A 28 -0.52 -1.61 -4.57
N PHE A 29 0.46 -1.00 -5.23
CA PHE A 29 0.38 0.42 -5.58
C PHE A 29 -0.77 0.69 -6.54
N SER A 30 -0.97 -0.19 -7.53
CA SER A 30 -2.10 -0.09 -8.44
C SER A 30 -3.44 -0.25 -7.71
N THR A 31 -3.53 -1.18 -6.77
CA THR A 31 -4.75 -1.39 -5.96
C THR A 31 -5.04 -0.19 -5.07
N ILE A 32 -4.06 0.30 -4.31
CA ILE A 32 -4.20 1.42 -3.37
C ILE A 32 -4.52 2.73 -4.10
N THR A 33 -4.01 2.89 -5.32
CA THR A 33 -4.22 4.10 -6.12
C THR A 33 -5.42 3.99 -7.07
N ASP A 34 -6.23 2.94 -6.93
CA ASP A 34 -7.39 2.67 -7.78
C ASP A 34 -7.05 2.74 -9.28
N GLY A 35 -5.93 2.14 -9.66
CA GLY A 35 -5.45 2.05 -11.04
C GLY A 35 -4.78 3.32 -11.58
N CYS A 36 -4.77 4.44 -10.83
CA CYS A 36 -4.10 5.69 -11.26
C CYS A 36 -2.63 5.46 -11.63
N TYR A 37 -1.97 4.51 -10.95
CA TYR A 37 -0.65 4.01 -11.31
C TYR A 37 -0.71 2.51 -11.55
N THR A 38 -0.16 2.07 -12.68
CA THR A 38 -0.29 0.68 -13.14
C THR A 38 0.94 -0.15 -12.84
N LYS A 39 2.11 0.49 -12.73
CA LYS A 39 3.39 -0.20 -12.53
C LYS A 39 4.39 0.65 -11.75
N VAL A 40 5.27 -0.04 -11.05
CA VAL A 40 6.44 0.52 -10.34
C VAL A 40 7.70 -0.11 -10.93
N PHE A 41 8.75 0.68 -11.10
CA PHE A 41 10.05 0.27 -11.63
C PHE A 41 11.17 0.77 -10.72
N ALA A 42 12.21 -0.04 -10.62
CA ALA A 42 13.47 0.32 -10.00
C ALA A 42 14.57 0.17 -11.08
N PRO A 43 14.93 1.25 -11.80
CA PRO A 43 15.94 1.17 -12.84
C PRO A 43 17.30 0.71 -12.28
N PRO A 44 18.00 -0.24 -12.94
CA PRO A 44 19.27 -0.75 -12.43
C PRO A 44 20.35 0.34 -12.35
N GLY A 45 20.96 0.48 -11.18
CA GLY A 45 22.04 1.45 -10.96
C GLY A 45 21.57 2.87 -10.66
N GLU A 46 20.26 3.09 -10.59
CA GLU A 46 19.66 4.34 -10.14
C GLU A 46 19.13 4.19 -8.72
N ASN A 47 19.09 5.31 -8.00
CA ASN A 47 18.60 5.35 -6.62
C ASN A 47 17.18 5.94 -6.53
N SER A 48 16.51 6.14 -7.67
CA SER A 48 15.13 6.59 -7.77
C SER A 48 14.21 5.46 -8.24
N MET A 49 12.93 5.60 -7.92
CA MET A 49 11.88 4.71 -8.39
C MET A 49 11.07 5.43 -9.46
N GLN A 50 10.66 4.71 -10.49
CA GLN A 50 9.76 5.23 -11.52
C GLN A 50 8.39 4.55 -11.40
N VAL A 51 7.35 5.26 -11.81
CA VAL A 51 5.99 4.70 -11.91
C VAL A 51 5.38 5.01 -13.26
N ILE A 52 4.52 4.12 -13.74
CA ILE A 52 3.71 4.34 -14.94
C ILE A 52 2.28 4.63 -14.50
N ASP A 53 1.75 5.77 -14.93
CA ASP A 53 0.35 6.11 -14.68
C ASP A 53 -0.62 5.38 -15.63
N GLU A 54 -1.93 5.50 -15.39
CA GLU A 54 -2.98 4.91 -16.22
C GLU A 54 -2.92 5.32 -17.71
N LYS A 55 -2.26 6.43 -18.02
CA LYS A 55 -2.09 6.96 -19.40
C LYS A 55 -0.81 6.47 -20.05
N GLY A 56 -0.04 5.63 -19.36
CA GLY A 56 1.25 5.14 -19.83
C GLY A 56 2.39 6.16 -19.67
N SER A 57 2.18 7.26 -18.94
CA SER A 57 3.24 8.25 -18.70
C SER A 57 4.16 7.79 -17.57
N ILE A 58 5.47 7.85 -17.81
CA ILE A 58 6.50 7.57 -16.80
C ILE A 58 6.69 8.81 -15.94
N LYS A 59 6.72 8.63 -14.62
CA LYS A 59 7.03 9.66 -13.64
C LYS A 59 8.14 9.16 -12.72
N GLU A 60 9.08 10.03 -12.40
CA GLU A 60 9.98 9.78 -11.28
C GLU A 60 9.18 9.84 -9.98
N SER A 61 9.67 9.15 -8.95
CA SER A 61 9.08 9.23 -7.62
C SER A 61 8.95 10.70 -7.20
N ASP A 62 9.96 11.53 -7.43
CA ASP A 62 10.00 12.92 -6.98
C ASP A 62 8.92 13.82 -7.62
N ASP A 63 8.33 13.39 -8.73
CA ASP A 63 7.21 14.08 -9.40
C ASP A 63 5.84 13.71 -8.80
N LEU A 64 5.78 12.75 -7.88
CA LEU A 64 4.55 12.32 -7.24
C LEU A 64 4.11 13.32 -6.17
N SER A 65 2.79 13.48 -6.04
CA SER A 65 2.24 14.13 -4.85
C SER A 65 2.70 13.40 -3.59
N ARG A 66 2.78 14.11 -2.46
CA ARG A 66 3.13 13.52 -1.17
C ARG A 66 2.30 12.28 -0.82
N GLY A 67 0.99 12.33 -1.02
CA GLY A 67 0.11 11.18 -0.76
C GLY A 67 0.43 9.98 -1.66
N ALA A 68 0.66 10.21 -2.96
CA ALA A 68 1.05 9.15 -3.90
C ALA A 68 2.43 8.55 -3.57
N MET A 69 3.37 9.37 -3.11
CA MET A 69 4.67 8.92 -2.63
C MET A 69 4.54 8.01 -1.39
N GLU A 70 3.74 8.41 -0.40
CA GLU A 70 3.50 7.60 0.80
C GLU A 70 2.77 6.28 0.48
N GLN A 71 1.85 6.30 -0.48
CA GLN A 71 1.21 5.09 -1.04
C GLN A 71 2.22 4.17 -1.72
N LEU A 72 3.16 4.73 -2.48
CA LEU A 72 4.24 3.98 -3.13
C LEU A 72 5.13 3.30 -2.08
N TYR A 73 5.54 4.04 -1.05
CA TYR A 73 6.34 3.46 0.05
C TYR A 73 5.59 2.35 0.79
N LEU A 74 4.30 2.52 1.06
CA LEU A 74 3.47 1.49 1.68
C LEU A 74 3.40 0.24 0.79
N ALA A 75 3.17 0.42 -0.51
CA ALA A 75 3.12 -0.66 -1.48
C ALA A 75 4.45 -1.42 -1.59
N ILE A 76 5.59 -0.72 -1.52
CA ILE A 76 6.92 -1.37 -1.48
C ILE A 76 7.07 -2.22 -0.22
N ARG A 77 6.64 -1.74 0.95
CA ARG A 77 6.66 -2.53 2.20
C ARG A 77 5.77 -3.77 2.09
N PHE A 78 4.58 -3.64 1.54
CA PHE A 78 3.68 -4.78 1.30
C PHE A 78 4.26 -5.76 0.27
N GLY A 79 4.90 -5.23 -0.76
CA GLY A 79 5.61 -6.02 -1.77
C GLY A 79 6.75 -6.82 -1.15
N TYR A 80 7.53 -6.22 -0.24
CA TYR A 80 8.58 -6.90 0.50
C TYR A 80 8.02 -8.03 1.37
N ILE A 81 6.98 -7.74 2.14
CA ILE A 81 6.28 -8.70 3.00
C ILE A 81 5.76 -9.89 2.17
N SER A 82 5.13 -9.62 1.03
CA SER A 82 4.53 -10.65 0.15
C SER A 82 5.57 -11.44 -0.65
N ALA A 83 6.73 -10.84 -0.91
CA ALA A 83 7.85 -11.46 -1.59
C ALA A 83 8.62 -12.46 -0.71
N GLN A 84 8.33 -12.55 0.59
CA GLN A 84 8.95 -13.53 1.48
C GLN A 84 8.65 -14.98 1.02
N PRO A 85 9.60 -15.92 1.19
CA PRO A 85 9.41 -17.32 0.83
C PRO A 85 8.29 -18.00 1.62
N THR A 86 7.52 -18.86 0.96
CA THR A 86 6.53 -19.74 1.61
C THR A 86 7.20 -20.58 2.70
N GLY A 87 6.62 -20.56 3.91
CA GLY A 87 7.17 -21.27 5.08
C GLY A 87 8.12 -20.45 5.95
N SER A 88 8.38 -19.19 5.60
CA SER A 88 8.98 -18.22 6.53
C SER A 88 8.04 -17.94 7.70
N GLU A 89 8.58 -17.65 8.88
CA GLU A 89 7.77 -17.23 10.03
C GLU A 89 6.99 -15.95 9.68
N ALA A 90 5.66 -15.99 9.84
CA ALA A 90 4.78 -14.88 9.55
C ALA A 90 4.81 -13.88 10.72
N LEU A 91 5.80 -12.99 10.72
CA LEU A 91 5.92 -11.94 11.72
C LEU A 91 4.71 -10.99 11.67
N PRO A 92 4.25 -10.49 12.83
CA PRO A 92 3.16 -9.52 12.90
C PRO A 92 3.55 -8.21 12.20
N ILE A 93 2.54 -7.53 11.65
CA ILE A 93 2.70 -6.22 11.01
C ILE A 93 2.14 -5.16 11.94
N LEU A 94 2.97 -4.18 12.29
CA LEU A 94 2.57 -3.01 13.07
C LEU A 94 2.52 -1.80 12.13
N MET A 95 1.40 -1.10 12.12
CA MET A 95 1.16 0.08 11.28
C MET A 95 0.73 1.24 12.17
N ASP A 96 1.43 2.38 12.11
CA ASP A 96 1.16 3.55 12.93
C ASP A 96 0.85 4.75 12.03
N ASP A 97 -0.42 5.18 12.01
CA ASP A 97 -0.96 6.31 11.23
C ASP A 97 -0.55 6.33 9.74
N VAL A 98 -0.38 5.15 9.14
CA VAL A 98 0.17 5.00 7.77
C VAL A 98 -0.75 5.52 6.65
N LEU A 99 -2.01 5.84 6.96
CA LEU A 99 -3.03 6.31 6.00
C LEU A 99 -3.37 7.80 6.15
N VAL A 100 -2.67 8.54 7.03
CA VAL A 100 -3.06 9.92 7.40
C VAL A 100 -3.07 10.92 6.22
N ASN A 101 -2.22 10.72 5.19
CA ASN A 101 -2.16 11.62 4.02
C ASN A 101 -2.88 11.05 2.78
N PHE A 102 -3.71 10.02 2.94
CA PHE A 102 -4.44 9.40 1.84
C PHE A 102 -5.82 10.05 1.74
N ASP A 103 -6.28 10.32 0.52
CA ASP A 103 -7.66 10.72 0.30
C ASP A 103 -8.63 9.56 0.66
N PRO A 104 -9.92 9.85 0.93
CA PRO A 104 -10.86 8.83 1.41
C PRO A 104 -10.96 7.57 0.53
N THR A 105 -10.92 7.74 -0.79
CA THR A 105 -11.00 6.62 -1.74
C THR A 105 -9.78 5.72 -1.60
N ARG A 106 -8.59 6.31 -1.58
CA ARG A 106 -7.32 5.54 -1.45
C ARG A 106 -7.14 4.97 -0.05
N SER A 107 -7.62 5.65 0.99
CA SER A 107 -7.65 5.12 2.36
C SER A 107 -8.53 3.87 2.45
N ALA A 108 -9.70 3.87 1.81
CA ALA A 108 -10.56 2.68 1.76
C ALA A 108 -9.92 1.52 0.99
N ALA A 109 -9.29 1.79 -0.16
CA ALA A 109 -8.56 0.77 -0.92
C ALA A 109 -7.38 0.19 -0.11
N ALA A 110 -6.64 1.04 0.60
CA ALA A 110 -5.56 0.61 1.49
C ALA A 110 -6.08 -0.20 2.69
N ALA A 111 -7.16 0.22 3.35
CA ALA A 111 -7.77 -0.51 4.45
C ALA A 111 -8.25 -1.91 4.02
N ALA A 112 -8.91 -2.02 2.86
CA ALA A 112 -9.29 -3.31 2.28
C ALA A 112 -8.07 -4.21 2.01
N THR A 113 -6.99 -3.64 1.46
CA THR A 113 -5.72 -4.35 1.23
C THR A 113 -5.11 -4.84 2.56
N ILE A 114 -5.12 -4.01 3.60
CA ILE A 114 -4.60 -4.36 4.93
C ILE A 114 -5.42 -5.50 5.54
N LEU A 115 -6.74 -5.47 5.40
CA LEU A 115 -7.62 -6.54 5.87
C LEU A 115 -7.37 -7.87 5.15
N GLN A 116 -7.09 -7.85 3.85
CA GLN A 116 -6.67 -9.05 3.11
C GLN A 116 -5.34 -9.60 3.64
N MET A 117 -4.37 -8.73 3.95
CA MET A 117 -3.12 -9.16 4.58
C MET A 117 -3.37 -9.78 5.96
N ALA A 118 -4.38 -9.29 6.70
CA ALA A 118 -4.76 -9.80 8.00
C ALA A 118 -5.33 -11.23 7.98
N GLU A 119 -5.76 -11.74 6.81
CA GLU A 119 -6.18 -13.13 6.64
C GLU A 119 -5.03 -14.13 6.80
N HIS A 120 -3.78 -13.66 6.65
CA HIS A 120 -2.58 -14.52 6.65
C HIS A 120 -1.54 -14.11 7.69
N ARG A 121 -1.68 -12.93 8.31
CA ARG A 121 -0.74 -12.38 9.29
C ARG A 121 -1.48 -11.60 10.35
N GLN A 122 -0.96 -11.57 11.57
CA GLN A 122 -1.47 -10.64 12.57
C GLN A 122 -1.12 -9.21 12.14
N VAL A 123 -2.13 -8.33 12.06
CA VAL A 123 -1.96 -6.91 11.79
C VAL A 123 -2.46 -6.11 12.99
N LEU A 124 -1.61 -5.21 13.49
CA LEU A 124 -1.94 -4.24 14.51
C LEU A 124 -1.86 -2.85 13.87
N PHE A 125 -3.01 -2.21 13.70
CA PHE A 125 -3.11 -0.88 13.14
C PHE A 125 -3.41 0.12 14.26
N PHE A 126 -2.56 1.12 14.38
CA PHE A 126 -2.65 2.19 15.36
C PHE A 126 -2.99 3.49 14.65
N THR A 127 -3.91 4.24 15.24
CA THR A 127 -4.27 5.55 14.73
C THR A 127 -4.84 6.42 15.84
N CYS A 128 -4.58 7.72 15.75
CA CYS A 128 -5.27 8.73 16.55
C CYS A 128 -6.45 9.38 15.80
N HIS A 129 -6.75 8.93 14.58
CA HIS A 129 -7.72 9.52 13.66
C HIS A 129 -9.01 8.67 13.62
N PRO A 130 -10.13 9.12 14.20
CA PRO A 130 -11.39 8.36 14.24
C PRO A 130 -11.94 7.98 12.86
N GLU A 131 -11.68 8.81 11.85
CA GLU A 131 -12.09 8.56 10.46
C GLU A 131 -11.48 7.28 9.89
N GLN A 132 -10.28 6.90 10.32
CA GLN A 132 -9.64 5.66 9.87
C GLN A 132 -10.38 4.44 10.45
N VAL A 133 -10.82 4.51 11.71
CA VAL A 133 -11.63 3.46 12.33
C VAL A 133 -12.92 3.22 11.53
N GLU A 134 -13.57 4.30 11.11
CA GLU A 134 -14.79 4.23 10.30
C GLU A 134 -14.53 3.59 8.94
N ILE A 135 -13.44 3.96 8.26
CA ILE A 135 -13.03 3.33 7.00
C ILE A 135 -12.81 1.82 7.16
N PHE A 136 -12.10 1.40 8.21
CA PHE A 136 -11.90 -0.02 8.48
C PHE A 136 -13.21 -0.76 8.76
N ARG A 137 -14.15 -0.15 9.50
CA ARG A 137 -15.48 -0.73 9.77
C ARG A 137 -16.35 -0.83 8.52
N GLN A 138 -16.24 0.11 7.59
CA GLN A 138 -16.93 0.02 6.29
C GLN A 138 -16.42 -1.16 5.47
N CYS A 139 -15.13 -1.46 5.52
CA CYS A 139 -14.54 -2.63 4.86
C CYS A 139 -14.78 -3.95 5.60
N SER A 140 -14.81 -3.91 6.95
CA SER A 140 -15.06 -5.08 7.80
C SER A 140 -15.78 -4.64 9.09
N PRO A 141 -17.12 -4.76 9.15
CA PRO A 141 -17.92 -4.29 10.29
C PRO A 141 -17.53 -4.93 11.63
N GLU A 142 -16.99 -6.15 11.58
CA GLU A 142 -16.57 -6.94 12.75
C GLU A 142 -15.11 -6.67 13.16
N VAL A 143 -14.42 -5.70 12.54
CA VAL A 143 -13.03 -5.38 12.87
C VAL A 143 -12.91 -4.99 14.35
N PRO A 144 -12.06 -5.66 15.15
CA PRO A 144 -11.88 -5.30 16.55
C PRO A 144 -11.23 -3.91 16.67
N VAL A 145 -11.85 -3.04 17.47
CA VAL A 145 -11.34 -1.70 17.75
C VAL A 145 -11.08 -1.58 19.25
N TYR A 146 -9.84 -1.24 19.58
CA TYR A 146 -9.41 -1.01 20.96
C TYR A 146 -9.12 0.48 21.15
N VAL A 147 -9.67 1.06 22.22
CA VAL A 147 -9.42 2.44 22.62
C VAL A 147 -8.39 2.44 23.74
N ILE A 148 -7.31 3.17 23.54
CA ILE A 148 -6.24 3.34 24.52
C ILE A 148 -6.37 4.75 25.09
N ALA A 149 -6.76 4.85 26.36
CA ALA A 149 -6.92 6.11 27.08
C ALA A 149 -6.67 5.91 28.58
N ASP A 150 -6.14 6.93 29.24
CA ASP A 150 -5.95 6.94 30.71
C ASP A 150 -5.25 5.68 31.25
N GLU A 151 -4.14 5.28 30.61
CA GLU A 151 -3.36 4.08 30.96
C GLU A 151 -4.15 2.75 30.88
N SER A 152 -5.31 2.76 30.23
CA SER A 152 -6.20 1.61 30.08
C SER A 152 -6.49 1.28 28.62
N ILE A 153 -6.81 0.01 28.35
CA ILE A 153 -7.26 -0.46 27.04
C ILE A 153 -8.68 -0.99 27.19
N SER A 154 -9.61 -0.47 26.38
CA SER A 154 -11.01 -0.88 26.34
C SER A 154 -11.42 -1.26 24.91
N VAL A 155 -12.45 -2.09 24.76
CA VAL A 155 -12.99 -2.46 23.45
C VAL A 155 -14.08 -1.46 23.06
N SER A 156 -13.97 -0.86 21.88
CA SER A 156 -15.05 -0.07 21.30
C SER A 156 -16.15 -1.02 20.82
N THR A 157 -17.27 -1.05 21.55
CA THR A 157 -18.45 -1.84 21.16
C THR A 157 -19.17 -1.10 20.04
N THR A 158 -19.56 -1.80 18.99
CA THR A 158 -20.35 -1.27 17.88
C THR A 158 -21.79 -1.00 18.38
N GLU A 159 -22.01 0.06 19.13
CA GLU A 159 -23.37 0.55 19.33
C GLU A 159 -23.83 1.20 18.03
N HIS A 160 -24.79 0.53 17.37
CA HIS A 160 -25.59 1.09 16.30
C HIS A 160 -26.11 2.48 16.71
N VAL A 161 -25.54 3.54 16.12
CA VAL A 161 -26.21 4.84 16.11
C VAL A 161 -27.32 4.75 15.06
N VAL A 162 -28.47 4.22 15.48
CA VAL A 162 -29.75 4.51 14.81
C VAL A 162 -30.20 5.85 15.35
N GLY A 163 -30.17 6.86 14.49
CA GLY A 163 -30.72 8.19 14.72
C GLY A 163 -31.13 8.82 13.41
#